data_AF-A0A1Y3MY99-F1
#
_entry.id   AF-A0A1Y3MY99-F1
#
_cell.length_a   1.000
_cell.length_b   1.000
_cell.length_c   1.000
_cell.angle_alpha   90.00
_cell.angle_beta   90.00
_cell.angle_gamma   90.00
#
_symmetry.space_group_name_H-M   'P 1'
#
loop_
_entity.id
_entity.type
_entity.pdbx_description
1 polymer ?
#
loop_
_entity_poly.entity_id
_entity_poly.type
_entity_poly.pdbx_seq_one_letter_code
_entity_poly.pdbx_strand_id
1 'polypeptide(L)'
;MIAKYLYIISIFFLIFKNSVFGIEIEITYDNNFQNINKIIANNQDDSNLILKFTDKYYDFSKLNDFSIDIPQRTNISFIGIKSRTRFDFNNDKRGSFVIVNSQYDIINYAMIFKNCIFRYNELWLFGLEIKCSKNDYPTPNLYFENCDFQDNKEILIRSNINKDYVFTEENKCLKIKIKSCNFNNNRGLFQTENSLLNIENCTFTGIQKDSFDEITSSFFYSDKNHQHLIIKDSIFYNIYVNSPYPLIHTNDIKLEIENTTFSNCHTDYGYLFNIGYNSNINNNVIIKDSKFIDTTSLFQGKNYIFKIDNTEFRDFYMKKSISAISDTKFSTYYITDTTFESMK
;
A
#
# COMPACT_ATOMS: atom_id res chain seq x y z
N MET A 1 16.23 9.44 -52.46
CA MET A 1 16.20 7.99 -52.14
C MET A 1 16.97 7.68 -50.84
N ILE A 2 18.20 8.15 -50.66
CA ILE A 2 19.05 7.92 -49.46
C ILE A 2 18.40 8.38 -48.14
N ALA A 3 17.78 9.58 -48.11
CA ALA A 3 17.13 10.09 -46.90
C ALA A 3 15.99 9.19 -46.37
N LYS A 4 15.25 8.51 -47.26
CA LYS A 4 14.19 7.57 -46.88
C LYS A 4 14.76 6.32 -46.19
N TYR A 5 15.91 5.83 -46.66
CA TYR A 5 16.59 4.70 -46.02
C TYR A 5 17.19 5.06 -44.66
N LEU A 6 17.78 6.26 -44.53
CA LEU A 6 18.28 6.75 -43.23
C LEU A 6 17.15 6.90 -42.20
N TYR A 7 15.97 7.36 -42.63
CA TYR A 7 14.79 7.45 -41.76
C TYR A 7 14.25 6.09 -41.32
N ILE A 8 14.24 5.09 -42.21
CA ILE A 8 13.83 3.72 -41.85
C ILE A 8 14.85 3.09 -40.89
N ILE A 9 16.14 3.31 -41.12
CA ILE A 9 17.22 2.82 -40.24
C ILE A 9 17.12 3.48 -38.86
N SER A 10 16.86 4.78 -38.77
CA SER A 10 16.70 5.46 -37.47
C SER A 10 15.44 5.01 -36.72
N ILE A 11 14.32 4.75 -37.41
CA ILE A 11 13.15 4.10 -36.80
C ILE A 11 13.52 2.71 -36.26
N PHE A 12 14.26 1.92 -37.04
CA PHE A 12 14.68 0.58 -36.61
C PHE A 12 15.59 0.65 -35.37
N PHE A 13 16.56 1.57 -35.34
CA PHE A 13 17.39 1.80 -34.15
C PHE A 13 16.56 2.29 -32.95
N LEU A 14 15.51 3.09 -33.16
CA LEU A 14 14.61 3.50 -32.09
C LEU A 14 13.77 2.33 -31.56
N ILE A 15 13.32 1.42 -32.44
CA ILE A 15 12.59 0.20 -32.03
C ILE A 15 13.51 -0.73 -31.25
N PHE A 16 14.74 -0.97 -31.72
CA PHE A 16 15.71 -1.85 -31.05
C PHE A 16 16.31 -1.23 -29.77
N LYS A 17 16.43 0.10 -29.70
CA LYS A 17 16.86 0.79 -28.48
C LYS A 17 15.81 0.70 -27.37
N ASN A 18 14.55 0.46 -27.73
CA ASN A 18 13.43 0.37 -26.79
C ASN A 18 13.02 -1.07 -26.45
N SER A 19 13.64 -2.09 -27.04
CA SER A 19 13.44 -3.47 -26.59
C SER A 19 14.14 -3.67 -25.24
N VAL A 20 13.34 -3.69 -24.18
CA VAL A 20 13.78 -3.99 -22.82
C VAL A 20 13.89 -5.52 -22.71
N PHE A 21 15.11 -6.04 -22.65
CA PHE A 21 15.36 -7.48 -22.50
C PHE A 21 15.06 -7.90 -21.06
N GLY A 22 14.04 -8.75 -20.87
CA GLY A 22 13.71 -9.34 -19.58
C GLY A 22 14.02 -10.83 -19.55
N ILE A 23 14.45 -11.33 -18.40
CA ILE A 23 14.56 -12.77 -18.12
C ILE A 23 13.26 -13.25 -17.51
N GLU A 24 12.76 -14.38 -18.02
CA GLU A 24 11.60 -15.07 -17.48
C GLU A 24 12.02 -16.44 -16.94
N ILE A 25 11.65 -16.73 -15.69
CA ILE A 25 11.97 -17.98 -15.01
C ILE A 25 10.68 -18.58 -14.46
N GLU A 26 10.39 -19.81 -14.85
CA GLU A 26 9.31 -20.58 -14.24
C GLU A 26 9.77 -21.12 -12.88
N ILE A 27 8.98 -20.87 -11.85
CA ILE A 27 9.19 -21.36 -10.49
C ILE A 27 8.21 -22.50 -10.25
N THR A 28 8.71 -23.68 -9.92
CA THR A 28 7.89 -24.83 -9.49
C THR A 28 8.26 -25.25 -8.08
N TYR A 29 7.28 -25.80 -7.35
CA TYR A 29 7.42 -26.16 -5.94
C TYR A 29 8.55 -27.18 -5.71
N ASP A 30 8.64 -28.20 -6.57
CA ASP A 30 9.58 -29.32 -6.41
C ASP A 30 11.00 -29.05 -6.93
N ASN A 31 11.19 -28.03 -7.76
CA ASN A 31 12.46 -27.83 -8.47
C ASN A 31 13.31 -26.72 -7.86
N ASN A 32 12.79 -25.49 -7.86
CA ASN A 32 13.62 -24.29 -7.71
C ASN A 32 13.07 -23.27 -6.71
N PHE A 33 11.83 -23.44 -6.24
CA PHE A 33 11.21 -22.58 -5.23
C PHE A 33 12.09 -22.37 -3.98
N GLN A 34 12.70 -23.46 -3.48
CA GLN A 34 13.57 -23.42 -2.29
C GLN A 34 14.85 -22.61 -2.48
N ASN A 35 15.20 -22.27 -3.72
CA ASN A 35 16.40 -21.51 -4.08
C ASN A 35 16.06 -20.11 -4.63
N ILE A 36 14.85 -19.59 -4.36
CA ILE A 36 14.38 -18.33 -4.95
C ILE A 36 15.34 -17.15 -4.73
N ASN A 37 15.99 -17.05 -3.56
CA ASN A 37 16.99 -16.02 -3.30
C ASN A 37 18.20 -16.10 -4.23
N LYS A 38 18.72 -17.31 -4.48
CA LYS A 38 19.83 -17.52 -5.41
C LYS A 38 19.41 -17.16 -6.84
N ILE A 39 18.17 -17.51 -7.23
CA ILE A 39 17.61 -17.14 -8.53
C ILE A 39 17.56 -15.62 -8.67
N ILE A 40 17.01 -14.93 -7.67
CA ILE A 40 16.93 -13.47 -7.67
C ILE A 40 18.33 -12.87 -7.76
N ALA A 41 19.24 -13.25 -6.88
CA ALA A 41 20.61 -12.71 -6.81
C ALA A 41 21.40 -12.91 -8.11
N ASN A 42 21.24 -14.05 -8.79
CA ASN A 42 21.95 -14.37 -10.02
C ASN A 42 21.39 -13.68 -11.28
N ASN A 43 20.22 -13.03 -11.19
CA ASN A 43 19.55 -12.39 -12.32
C ASN A 43 19.26 -10.90 -12.02
N GLN A 44 20.21 -10.23 -11.35
CA GLN A 44 20.14 -8.80 -10.99
C GLN A 44 20.81 -7.85 -11.99
N ASP A 45 21.37 -8.37 -13.09
CA ASP A 45 21.98 -7.53 -14.12
C ASP A 45 21.03 -7.27 -15.31
N ASP A 46 19.87 -7.93 -15.31
CA ASP A 46 18.86 -7.82 -16.36
C ASP A 46 17.86 -6.71 -16.09
N SER A 47 17.43 -6.01 -17.14
CA SER A 47 16.54 -4.86 -16.95
C SER A 47 15.18 -5.21 -16.32
N ASN A 48 14.70 -6.45 -16.51
CA ASN A 48 13.49 -6.98 -15.85
C ASN A 48 13.64 -8.48 -15.56
N LEU A 49 13.36 -8.92 -14.34
CA LEU A 49 13.24 -10.32 -13.95
C LEU A 49 11.78 -10.68 -13.71
N ILE A 50 11.28 -11.73 -14.39
CA ILE A 50 9.91 -12.21 -14.24
C ILE A 50 9.96 -13.64 -13.69
N LEU A 51 9.46 -13.81 -12.46
CA LEU A 51 9.29 -15.10 -11.80
C LEU A 51 7.83 -15.55 -11.97
N LYS A 52 7.60 -16.55 -12.82
CA LYS A 52 6.28 -17.14 -13.07
C LYS A 52 6.07 -18.38 -12.20
N PHE A 53 5.19 -18.28 -11.22
CA PHE A 53 4.83 -19.41 -10.36
C PHE A 53 3.74 -20.22 -11.04
N THR A 54 4.07 -21.43 -11.47
CA THR A 54 3.19 -22.29 -12.27
C THR A 54 2.30 -23.21 -11.44
N ASP A 55 2.65 -23.44 -10.17
CA ASP A 55 1.86 -24.23 -9.26
C ASP A 55 0.80 -23.40 -8.53
N LYS A 56 -0.23 -24.10 -8.03
CA LYS A 56 -1.31 -23.48 -7.24
C LYS A 56 -0.88 -23.09 -5.83
N TYR A 57 0.18 -23.71 -5.31
CA TYR A 57 0.51 -23.66 -3.89
C TYR A 57 2.02 -23.74 -3.67
N TYR A 58 2.52 -22.86 -2.80
CA TYR A 58 3.89 -22.83 -2.31
C TYR A 58 3.89 -22.61 -0.81
N ASP A 59 4.63 -23.44 -0.10
CA ASP A 59 4.80 -23.40 1.35
C ASP A 59 6.03 -22.56 1.70
N PHE A 60 5.81 -21.28 2.01
CA PHE A 60 6.85 -20.32 2.33
C PHE A 60 7.53 -20.60 3.68
N SER A 61 6.88 -21.35 4.58
CA SER A 61 7.52 -21.80 5.82
C SER A 61 8.69 -22.77 5.57
N LYS A 62 8.71 -23.42 4.39
CA LYS A 62 9.77 -24.36 4.01
C LYS A 62 10.97 -23.70 3.36
N LEU A 63 10.95 -22.39 3.07
CA LEU A 63 12.07 -21.70 2.45
C LEU A 63 13.36 -21.92 3.26
N ASN A 64 14.46 -22.17 2.54
CA ASN A 64 15.78 -22.36 3.12
C ASN A 64 16.22 -21.12 3.91
N ASP A 65 15.94 -19.94 3.36
CA ASP A 65 16.27 -18.66 3.95
C ASP A 65 15.10 -18.09 4.76
N PHE A 66 15.42 -17.24 5.74
CA PHE A 66 14.40 -16.62 6.59
C PHE A 66 13.60 -15.54 5.86
N SER A 67 14.24 -14.79 4.97
CA SER A 67 13.62 -13.75 4.14
C SER A 67 14.00 -13.95 2.67
N ILE A 68 13.21 -13.35 1.79
CA ILE A 68 13.53 -13.18 0.39
C ILE A 68 14.14 -11.79 0.23
N ASP A 69 15.46 -11.73 0.12
CA ASP A 69 16.21 -10.47 0.05
C ASP A 69 16.32 -10.02 -1.40
N ILE A 70 15.79 -8.84 -1.70
CA ILE A 70 15.69 -8.31 -3.06
C ILE A 70 16.54 -7.04 -3.16
N PRO A 71 17.75 -7.13 -3.73
CA PRO A 71 18.55 -5.95 -3.99
C PRO A 71 17.89 -5.10 -5.08
N GLN A 72 17.88 -3.77 -4.90
CA GLN A 72 17.22 -2.84 -5.83
C GLN A 72 18.07 -2.54 -7.08
N ARG A 73 18.31 -3.55 -7.92
CA ARG A 73 19.03 -3.37 -9.19
C ARG A 73 18.15 -3.51 -10.42
N THR A 74 17.09 -4.31 -10.30
CA THR A 74 16.23 -4.67 -11.43
C THR A 74 14.77 -4.55 -11.06
N ASN A 75 13.92 -4.34 -12.07
CA ASN A 75 12.50 -4.55 -11.87
C ASN A 75 12.25 -6.05 -11.72
N ILE A 76 11.41 -6.43 -10.76
CA ILE A 76 11.08 -7.83 -10.53
C ILE A 76 9.57 -8.03 -10.50
N SER A 77 9.11 -9.07 -11.16
CA SER A 77 7.69 -9.44 -11.20
C SER A 77 7.50 -10.85 -10.66
N PHE A 78 6.65 -11.00 -9.64
CA PHE A 78 6.17 -12.26 -9.11
C PHE A 78 4.76 -12.48 -9.65
N ILE A 79 4.61 -13.43 -10.59
CA ILE A 79 3.36 -13.66 -11.31
C ILE A 79 2.84 -15.06 -10.98
N GLY A 80 1.73 -15.13 -10.26
CA GLY A 80 0.97 -16.36 -10.06
C GLY A 80 0.08 -16.70 -11.25
N ILE A 81 -0.45 -17.93 -11.24
CA ILE A 81 -1.42 -18.40 -12.23
C ILE A 81 -2.73 -17.60 -12.18
N LYS A 82 -3.56 -17.68 -13.23
CA LYS A 82 -4.83 -16.93 -13.34
C LYS A 82 -5.81 -17.20 -12.20
N SER A 83 -5.86 -18.43 -11.68
CA SER A 83 -6.69 -18.80 -10.53
C SER A 83 -6.09 -18.36 -9.18
N ARG A 84 -5.04 -17.54 -9.23
CA ARG A 84 -4.17 -17.13 -8.14
C ARG A 84 -3.29 -18.25 -7.60
N THR A 85 -2.02 -17.96 -7.40
CA THR A 85 -1.05 -18.83 -6.72
C THR A 85 -1.03 -18.51 -5.23
N ARG A 86 -1.05 -19.54 -4.39
CA ARG A 86 -1.04 -19.39 -2.94
C ARG A 86 0.38 -19.46 -2.38
N PHE A 87 0.78 -18.40 -1.68
CA PHE A 87 1.97 -18.31 -0.86
C PHE A 87 1.54 -18.44 0.60
N ASP A 88 1.75 -19.63 1.16
CA ASP A 88 1.29 -20.00 2.48
C ASP A 88 2.45 -20.01 3.47
N PHE A 89 2.33 -19.20 4.51
CA PHE A 89 3.36 -19.03 5.52
C PHE A 89 3.14 -19.96 6.71
N ASN A 90 2.02 -20.70 6.77
CA ASN A 90 1.72 -21.70 7.80
C ASN A 90 1.86 -21.20 9.25
N ASN A 91 1.55 -19.92 9.51
CA ASN A 91 1.79 -19.26 10.80
C ASN A 91 3.27 -19.23 11.20
N ASP A 92 4.17 -19.16 10.22
CA ASP A 92 5.60 -18.95 10.42
C ASP A 92 5.98 -17.47 10.15
N LYS A 93 7.20 -17.12 10.53
CA LYS A 93 7.83 -15.80 10.30
C LYS A 93 8.77 -15.80 9.09
N ARG A 94 9.03 -16.96 8.50
CA ARG A 94 9.87 -17.13 7.30
C ARG A 94 9.19 -16.66 6.02
N GLY A 95 9.98 -16.25 5.04
CA GLY A 95 9.53 -15.93 3.68
C GLY A 95 9.08 -14.49 3.49
N SER A 96 9.33 -13.60 4.46
CA SER A 96 9.10 -12.16 4.29
C SER A 96 9.95 -11.62 3.14
N PHE A 97 9.42 -10.67 2.37
CA PHE A 97 10.15 -10.01 1.30
C PHE A 97 10.84 -8.78 1.87
N VAL A 98 12.17 -8.73 1.80
CA VAL A 98 12.97 -7.61 2.30
C VAL A 98 13.65 -6.95 1.12
N ILE A 99 13.27 -5.70 0.85
CA ILE A 99 13.81 -4.92 -0.25
C ILE A 99 14.86 -3.97 0.32
N VAL A 100 16.13 -4.22 -0.04
CA VAL A 100 17.26 -3.46 0.47
C VAL A 100 17.83 -2.59 -0.63
N ASN A 101 17.84 -1.26 -0.41
CA ASN A 101 18.57 -0.35 -1.28
C ASN A 101 20.02 -0.22 -0.81
N SER A 102 20.96 -0.85 -1.52
CA SER A 102 22.39 -0.74 -1.22
C SER A 102 22.96 0.57 -1.78
N GLN A 103 23.25 1.54 -0.91
CA GLN A 103 24.13 2.72 -1.04
C GLN A 103 23.99 3.69 -2.25
N TYR A 104 23.38 3.31 -3.37
CA TYR A 104 23.31 4.10 -4.59
C TYR A 104 21.98 4.88 -4.69
N ASP A 105 22.04 6.13 -5.17
CA ASP A 105 20.92 7.08 -5.18
C ASP A 105 19.81 6.77 -6.21
N ILE A 106 19.71 5.54 -6.71
CA ILE A 106 18.77 5.19 -7.80
C ILE A 106 17.58 4.40 -7.22
N ILE A 107 16.38 5.01 -7.20
CA ILE A 107 15.11 4.35 -6.83
C ILE A 107 14.25 4.06 -8.09
N ASN A 108 14.90 3.68 -9.18
CA ASN A 108 14.22 3.31 -10.42
C ASN A 108 14.00 1.80 -10.48
N TYR A 109 13.29 1.26 -9.49
CA TYR A 109 12.87 -0.13 -9.47
C TYR A 109 11.36 -0.22 -9.35
N ALA A 110 10.81 -1.30 -9.90
CA ALA A 110 9.43 -1.70 -9.74
C ALA A 110 9.38 -3.17 -9.32
N MET A 111 8.68 -3.44 -8.23
CA MET A 111 8.35 -4.77 -7.77
C MET A 111 6.86 -5.01 -7.95
N ILE A 112 6.52 -6.04 -8.72
CA ILE A 112 5.17 -6.30 -9.17
C ILE A 112 4.72 -7.66 -8.68
N PHE A 113 3.58 -7.73 -7.99
CA PHE A 113 2.91 -8.96 -7.60
C PHE A 113 1.57 -9.07 -8.30
N LYS A 114 1.33 -10.16 -9.02
CA LYS A 114 0.06 -10.40 -9.72
C LYS A 114 -0.50 -11.78 -9.44
N ASN A 115 -1.80 -11.84 -9.18
CA ASN A 115 -2.54 -13.09 -9.00
C ASN A 115 -1.95 -13.95 -7.85
N CYS A 116 -1.69 -13.35 -6.70
CA CYS A 116 -1.11 -14.05 -5.56
C CYS A 116 -2.07 -14.04 -4.35
N ILE A 117 -2.03 -15.09 -3.54
CA ILE A 117 -2.70 -15.15 -2.22
C ILE A 117 -1.60 -15.26 -1.18
N PHE A 118 -1.49 -14.28 -0.28
CA PHE A 118 -0.56 -14.29 0.84
C PHE A 118 -1.32 -14.54 2.14
N ARG A 119 -0.97 -15.59 2.88
CA ARG A 119 -1.74 -15.94 4.08
C ARG A 119 -0.91 -16.51 5.22
N TYR A 120 -1.44 -16.32 6.43
CA TYR A 120 -0.91 -16.88 7.67
C TYR A 120 0.55 -16.48 7.96
N ASN A 121 0.95 -15.26 7.61
CA ASN A 121 2.27 -14.72 7.95
C ASN A 121 2.26 -14.13 9.37
N GLU A 122 3.30 -14.43 10.17
CA GLU A 122 3.48 -13.91 11.54
C GLU A 122 4.61 -12.88 11.69
N LEU A 123 5.07 -12.31 10.58
CA LEU A 123 6.02 -11.21 10.53
C LEU A 123 5.49 -10.12 9.58
N TRP A 124 6.16 -8.96 9.47
CA TRP A 124 5.83 -8.08 8.36
C TRP A 124 6.07 -8.78 7.02
N LEU A 125 5.20 -8.56 6.02
CA LEU A 125 5.29 -9.30 4.75
C LEU A 125 6.27 -8.65 3.77
N PHE A 126 6.26 -7.32 3.69
CA PHE A 126 7.13 -6.53 2.83
C PHE A 126 7.87 -5.48 3.66
N GLY A 127 9.16 -5.72 3.91
CA GLY A 127 10.07 -4.77 4.54
C GLY A 127 10.79 -3.94 3.47
N LEU A 128 10.74 -2.62 3.58
CA LEU A 128 11.39 -1.70 2.65
C LEU A 128 12.46 -0.90 3.39
N GLU A 129 13.72 -1.20 3.11
CA GLU A 129 14.86 -0.46 3.63
C GLU A 129 15.40 0.43 2.51
N ILE A 130 14.82 1.62 2.40
CA ILE A 130 15.08 2.50 1.26
C ILE A 130 15.70 3.81 1.71
N LYS A 131 16.79 4.19 1.04
CA LYS A 131 17.31 5.55 1.11
C LYS A 131 16.47 6.40 0.17
N CYS A 132 15.78 7.41 0.69
CA CYS A 132 15.02 8.30 -0.17
C CYS A 132 15.96 9.08 -1.10
N SER A 133 15.61 9.12 -2.38
CA SER A 133 16.20 9.92 -3.43
C SER A 133 15.06 10.37 -4.35
N LYS A 134 15.34 11.30 -5.26
CA LYS A 134 14.32 11.83 -6.15
C LYS A 134 13.81 10.73 -7.11
N ASN A 135 12.62 10.17 -6.86
CA ASN A 135 11.99 9.21 -7.76
C ASN A 135 11.13 9.93 -8.83
N ASP A 136 11.77 10.29 -9.94
CA ASP A 136 11.09 10.79 -11.14
C ASP A 136 10.53 9.64 -12.02
N TYR A 137 10.65 8.37 -11.59
CA TYR A 137 10.11 7.22 -12.31
C TYR A 137 8.58 7.26 -12.30
N PRO A 138 7.91 7.10 -13.46
CA PRO A 138 6.46 7.21 -13.55
C PRO A 138 5.74 5.98 -12.97
N THR A 139 6.44 4.85 -12.83
CA THR A 139 5.82 3.62 -12.33
C THR A 139 5.96 3.51 -10.81
N PRO A 140 4.99 2.87 -10.13
CA PRO A 140 5.09 2.61 -8.70
C PRO A 140 6.25 1.66 -8.39
N ASN A 141 6.92 1.90 -7.26
CA ASN A 141 7.97 1.03 -6.75
C ASN A 141 7.43 -0.32 -6.31
N LEU A 142 6.23 -0.33 -5.72
CA LEU A 142 5.49 -1.55 -5.40
C LEU A 142 4.13 -1.54 -6.08
N TYR A 143 3.82 -2.62 -6.79
CA TYR A 143 2.53 -2.79 -7.45
C TYR A 143 1.90 -4.14 -7.14
N PHE A 144 0.72 -4.13 -6.56
CA PHE A 144 -0.09 -5.31 -6.30
C PHE A 144 -1.34 -5.28 -7.18
N GLU A 145 -1.57 -6.35 -7.94
CA GLU A 145 -2.75 -6.47 -8.81
C GLU A 145 -3.41 -7.84 -8.67
N ASN A 146 -4.70 -7.85 -8.37
CA ASN A 146 -5.48 -9.08 -8.26
C ASN A 146 -4.93 -10.06 -7.20
N CYS A 147 -4.52 -9.52 -6.04
CA CYS A 147 -3.98 -10.29 -4.93
C CYS A 147 -4.95 -10.38 -3.74
N ASP A 148 -4.85 -11.47 -2.97
CA ASP A 148 -5.56 -11.62 -1.70
C ASP A 148 -4.56 -11.67 -0.54
N PHE A 149 -4.92 -11.03 0.57
CA PHE A 149 -4.18 -11.05 1.83
C PHE A 149 -5.12 -11.57 2.91
N GLN A 150 -4.79 -12.71 3.50
CA GLN A 150 -5.71 -13.47 4.36
C GLN A 150 -5.04 -13.84 5.68
N ASP A 151 -5.66 -13.47 6.80
CA ASP A 151 -5.28 -13.94 8.14
C ASP A 151 -3.78 -13.71 8.47
N ASN A 152 -3.19 -12.61 7.99
CA ASN A 152 -1.82 -12.22 8.35
C ASN A 152 -1.83 -11.48 9.69
N LYS A 153 -0.90 -11.84 10.58
CA LYS A 153 -0.93 -11.39 11.99
C LYS A 153 -0.13 -10.11 12.26
N GLU A 154 0.65 -9.66 11.28
CA GLU A 154 1.50 -8.48 11.39
C GLU A 154 1.45 -7.62 10.12
N ILE A 155 2.09 -6.46 10.20
CA ILE A 155 2.07 -5.37 9.20
C ILE A 155 2.37 -5.89 7.79
N LEU A 156 1.47 -5.62 6.82
CA LEU A 156 1.71 -6.03 5.44
C LEU A 156 2.95 -5.35 4.82
N ILE A 157 3.00 -4.01 4.85
CA ILE A 157 4.10 -3.24 4.26
C ILE A 157 4.66 -2.32 5.35
N ARG A 158 5.95 -2.47 5.62
CA ARG A 158 6.72 -1.62 6.53
C ARG A 158 7.85 -0.95 5.76
N SER A 159 7.83 0.36 5.64
CA SER A 159 8.98 1.11 5.13
C SER A 159 9.76 1.76 6.26
N ASN A 160 11.07 1.57 6.25
CA ASN A 160 12.01 2.30 7.08
C ASN A 160 12.85 3.19 6.16
N ILE A 161 12.55 4.50 6.14
CA ILE A 161 13.27 5.46 5.30
C ILE A 161 14.31 6.16 6.18
N ASN A 162 15.57 6.19 5.72
CA ASN A 162 16.62 6.87 6.47
C ASN A 162 16.25 8.36 6.67
N LYS A 163 16.19 8.76 7.95
CA LYS A 163 15.79 10.10 8.44
C LYS A 163 16.72 11.23 7.99
N ASP A 164 17.94 10.90 7.56
CA ASP A 164 18.95 11.90 7.19
C ASP A 164 18.61 12.67 5.90
N TYR A 165 17.63 12.21 5.12
CA TYR A 165 17.23 12.82 3.85
C TYR A 165 15.86 13.48 3.94
N VAL A 166 15.85 14.78 4.20
CA VAL A 166 14.65 15.63 4.16
C VAL A 166 14.39 16.05 2.72
N PHE A 167 13.71 15.20 1.94
CA PHE A 167 13.13 15.66 0.69
C PHE A 167 11.84 16.43 0.99
N THR A 168 11.78 17.67 0.53
CA THR A 168 10.61 18.55 0.68
C THR A 168 9.57 18.33 -0.41
N GLU A 169 9.93 17.64 -1.50
CA GLU A 169 9.02 17.34 -2.59
C GLU A 169 8.14 16.14 -2.21
N GLU A 170 6.84 16.40 -2.06
CA GLU A 170 5.83 15.39 -1.73
C GLU A 170 5.91 14.18 -2.67
N ASN A 171 5.74 12.98 -2.13
CA ASN A 171 5.49 11.74 -2.88
C ASN A 171 6.64 11.23 -3.78
N LYS A 172 7.88 11.61 -3.49
CA LYS A 172 9.04 11.22 -4.29
C LYS A 172 9.89 10.09 -3.73
N CYS A 173 9.70 9.65 -2.49
CA CYS A 173 10.53 8.56 -1.97
C CYS A 173 9.99 7.18 -2.39
N LEU A 174 8.69 6.98 -2.20
CA LEU A 174 8.06 5.67 -2.34
C LEU A 174 6.68 5.79 -2.95
N LYS A 175 6.45 5.11 -4.08
CA LYS A 175 5.15 5.02 -4.73
C LYS A 175 4.64 3.58 -4.64
N ILE A 176 3.53 3.38 -3.95
CA ILE A 176 2.89 2.07 -3.80
C ILE A 176 1.52 2.16 -4.48
N LYS A 177 1.20 1.17 -5.32
CA LYS A 177 -0.12 1.03 -5.91
C LYS A 177 -0.68 -0.37 -5.63
N ILE A 178 -1.92 -0.41 -5.14
CA ILE A 178 -2.65 -1.63 -4.81
C ILE A 178 -3.96 -1.58 -5.57
N LYS A 179 -4.20 -2.58 -6.43
CA LYS A 179 -5.35 -2.58 -7.34
C LYS A 179 -6.07 -3.91 -7.34
N SER A 180 -7.40 -3.88 -7.26
CA SER A 180 -8.24 -5.08 -7.36
C SER A 180 -7.84 -6.16 -6.34
N CYS A 181 -7.48 -5.76 -5.12
CA CYS A 181 -7.01 -6.66 -4.07
C CYS A 181 -8.04 -6.82 -2.95
N ASN A 182 -7.98 -7.95 -2.24
CA ASN A 182 -8.84 -8.25 -1.10
C ASN A 182 -8.02 -8.46 0.17
N PHE A 183 -8.44 -7.84 1.27
CA PHE A 183 -7.81 -7.90 2.58
C PHE A 183 -8.81 -8.42 3.59
N ASN A 184 -8.61 -9.67 4.03
CA ASN A 184 -9.51 -10.34 4.95
C ASN A 184 -8.77 -10.74 6.23
N ASN A 185 -9.25 -10.27 7.38
CA ASN A 185 -8.77 -10.64 8.71
C ASN A 185 -7.26 -10.41 8.93
N ASN A 186 -6.73 -9.30 8.42
CA ASN A 186 -5.32 -8.94 8.60
C ASN A 186 -5.13 -8.00 9.80
N ARG A 187 -3.95 -8.02 10.38
CA ARG A 187 -3.55 -7.14 11.49
C ARG A 187 -2.45 -6.18 11.06
N GLY A 188 -2.74 -4.89 11.05
CA GLY A 188 -1.82 -3.86 10.53
C GLY A 188 -1.61 -4.02 9.02
N LEU A 189 -1.86 -2.99 8.23
CA LEU A 189 -1.60 -3.08 6.79
C LEU A 189 -0.37 -2.26 6.41
N PHE A 190 -0.40 -0.95 6.61
CA PHE A 190 0.57 -0.06 6.00
C PHE A 190 1.23 0.82 7.05
N GLN A 191 2.54 0.65 7.20
CA GLN A 191 3.42 1.63 7.85
C GLN A 191 4.36 2.17 6.78
N THR A 192 4.15 3.41 6.36
CA THR A 192 4.95 4.01 5.29
C THR A 192 5.42 5.42 5.62
N GLU A 193 6.61 5.78 5.14
CA GLU A 193 7.23 7.10 5.33
C GLU A 193 7.39 7.81 3.96
N ASN A 194 7.14 9.13 3.88
CA ASN A 194 7.25 9.97 2.68
C ASN A 194 6.72 9.31 1.39
N SER A 195 5.53 8.72 1.48
CA SER A 195 5.01 7.81 0.46
C SER A 195 3.72 8.29 -0.19
N LEU A 196 3.56 7.93 -1.46
CA LEU A 196 2.27 7.90 -2.14
C LEU A 196 1.74 6.47 -2.11
N LEU A 197 0.67 6.24 -1.35
CA LEU A 197 -0.08 4.99 -1.35
C LEU A 197 -1.40 5.19 -2.08
N ASN A 198 -1.54 4.52 -3.23
CA ASN A 198 -2.75 4.55 -4.05
C ASN A 198 -3.45 3.19 -4.03
N ILE A 199 -4.68 3.16 -3.50
CA ILE A 199 -5.52 1.97 -3.34
C ILE A 199 -6.74 2.13 -4.25
N GLU A 200 -6.93 1.20 -5.19
CA GLU A 200 -8.00 1.26 -6.19
C GLU A 200 -8.76 -0.07 -6.25
N ASN A 201 -10.10 -0.01 -6.25
CA ASN A 201 -10.95 -1.18 -6.43
C ASN A 201 -10.65 -2.31 -5.43
N CYS A 202 -10.42 -1.97 -4.16
CA CYS A 202 -10.02 -2.94 -3.14
C CYS A 202 -11.13 -3.18 -2.11
N THR A 203 -11.04 -4.31 -1.42
CA THR A 203 -11.99 -4.70 -0.37
C THR A 203 -11.26 -5.01 0.93
N PHE A 204 -11.75 -4.47 2.05
CA PHE A 204 -11.17 -4.61 3.38
C PHE A 204 -12.23 -5.07 4.39
N THR A 205 -11.94 -6.16 5.12
CA THR A 205 -12.82 -6.70 6.16
C THR A 205 -12.00 -7.30 7.31
N GLY A 206 -12.54 -7.20 8.53
CA GLY A 206 -11.91 -7.82 9.71
C GLY A 206 -10.53 -7.26 10.05
N ILE A 207 -10.24 -6.01 9.72
CA ILE A 207 -8.93 -5.39 9.96
C ILE A 207 -8.73 -5.13 11.46
N GLN A 208 -7.58 -5.52 11.98
CA GLN A 208 -7.22 -5.38 13.40
C GLN A 208 -5.85 -4.72 13.56
N LYS A 209 -5.52 -4.39 14.81
CA LYS A 209 -4.20 -3.86 15.16
C LYS A 209 -3.15 -5.00 15.15
N ASP A 210 -1.96 -4.71 14.62
CA ASP A 210 -0.75 -5.56 14.70
C ASP A 210 -0.14 -5.58 16.12
N SER A 211 0.89 -6.39 16.35
CA SER A 211 1.48 -6.53 17.69
C SER A 211 2.52 -5.47 18.07
N PHE A 212 2.88 -4.55 17.17
CA PHE A 212 3.90 -3.53 17.42
C PHE A 212 3.33 -2.32 18.19
N ASP A 213 3.80 -2.11 19.42
CA ASP A 213 3.30 -1.03 20.30
C ASP A 213 3.55 0.38 19.76
N GLU A 214 4.62 0.57 18.97
CA GLU A 214 4.95 1.87 18.39
C GLU A 214 3.95 2.32 17.30
N ILE A 215 3.27 1.36 16.68
CA ILE A 215 2.27 1.61 15.66
C ILE A 215 0.95 1.84 16.36
N THR A 216 0.27 2.92 16.00
CA THR A 216 -0.92 3.37 16.71
C THR A 216 -2.12 3.50 15.78
N SER A 217 -2.21 2.60 14.80
CA SER A 217 -3.36 2.39 13.93
C SER A 217 -3.42 0.95 13.41
N SER A 218 -4.55 0.54 12.83
CA SER A 218 -4.74 -0.81 12.30
C SER A 218 -4.66 -0.92 10.76
N PHE A 219 -4.84 0.19 10.04
CA PHE A 219 -4.84 0.20 8.58
C PHE A 219 -3.66 1.01 8.01
N PHE A 220 -3.54 2.28 8.34
CA PHE A 220 -2.46 3.14 7.83
C PHE A 220 -1.80 3.94 8.94
N TYR A 221 -0.48 3.87 9.02
CA TYR A 221 0.34 4.59 10.00
C TYR A 221 1.50 5.33 9.33
N SER A 222 1.73 6.56 9.79
CA SER A 222 2.96 7.31 9.53
C SER A 222 3.22 8.29 10.67
N ASP A 223 4.45 8.32 11.18
CA ASP A 223 4.92 9.38 12.08
C ASP A 223 5.66 10.52 11.35
N LYS A 224 5.82 10.39 10.03
CA LYS A 224 6.47 11.39 9.15
C LYS A 224 5.47 12.23 8.39
N ASN A 225 5.97 13.35 7.87
CA ASN A 225 5.23 14.29 7.05
C ASN A 225 5.16 13.82 5.58
N HIS A 226 4.49 14.60 4.74
CA HIS A 226 4.46 14.41 3.28
C HIS A 226 3.89 13.06 2.82
N GLN A 227 2.92 12.53 3.57
CA GLN A 227 2.17 11.35 3.15
C GLN A 227 1.05 11.73 2.21
N HIS A 228 0.82 10.89 1.21
CA HIS A 228 -0.36 10.99 0.36
C HIS A 228 -1.04 9.63 0.27
N LEU A 229 -2.23 9.56 0.82
CA LEU A 229 -3.08 8.37 0.77
C LEU A 229 -4.25 8.65 -0.15
N ILE A 230 -4.37 7.83 -1.19
CA ILE A 230 -5.47 7.86 -2.13
C ILE A 230 -6.23 6.53 -2.03
N ILE A 231 -7.53 6.59 -1.79
CA ILE A 231 -8.43 5.43 -1.72
C ILE A 231 -9.58 5.67 -2.70
N LYS A 232 -9.69 4.82 -3.72
CA LYS A 232 -10.72 4.92 -4.77
C LYS A 232 -11.45 3.62 -5.01
N ASP A 233 -12.73 3.73 -5.34
CA ASP A 233 -13.58 2.62 -5.79
C ASP A 233 -13.56 1.43 -4.81
N SER A 234 -13.38 1.69 -3.51
CA SER A 234 -13.06 0.65 -2.53
C SER A 234 -14.17 0.44 -1.51
N ILE A 235 -14.14 -0.70 -0.83
CA ILE A 235 -15.13 -1.09 0.18
C ILE A 235 -14.41 -1.50 1.46
N PHE A 236 -14.74 -0.82 2.55
CA PHE A 236 -14.38 -1.18 3.91
C PHE A 236 -15.65 -1.61 4.61
N TYR A 237 -15.70 -2.86 5.09
CA TYR A 237 -16.91 -3.36 5.72
C TYR A 237 -16.61 -4.33 6.87
N ASN A 238 -17.47 -4.34 7.89
CA ASN A 238 -17.36 -5.24 9.05
C ASN A 238 -15.97 -5.17 9.71
N ILE A 239 -15.54 -3.95 10.02
CA ILE A 239 -14.27 -3.71 10.70
C ILE A 239 -14.59 -3.18 12.10
N TYR A 240 -14.25 -3.95 13.13
CA TYR A 240 -14.33 -3.48 14.51
C TYR A 240 -12.96 -3.59 15.19
N VAL A 241 -12.22 -2.49 15.24
CA VAL A 241 -10.91 -2.43 15.91
C VAL A 241 -11.13 -2.37 17.41
N ASN A 242 -10.94 -3.51 18.08
CA ASN A 242 -11.15 -3.69 19.52
C ASN A 242 -9.95 -3.23 20.37
N SER A 243 -9.37 -2.10 19.99
CA SER A 243 -8.21 -1.49 20.65
C SER A 243 -8.36 0.04 20.62
N PRO A 244 -7.64 0.78 21.49
CA PRO A 244 -7.73 2.24 21.54
C PRO A 244 -6.95 2.89 20.40
N TYR A 245 -7.07 2.35 19.17
CA TYR A 245 -6.38 2.83 17.99
C TYR A 245 -7.36 3.01 16.82
N PRO A 246 -7.19 4.08 16.02
CA PRO A 246 -7.99 4.33 14.81
C PRO A 246 -7.59 3.39 13.66
N LEU A 247 -8.33 3.44 12.55
CA LEU A 247 -7.91 2.83 11.28
C LEU A 247 -6.70 3.57 10.71
N ILE A 248 -6.77 4.90 10.66
CA ILE A 248 -5.71 5.77 10.14
C ILE A 248 -5.14 6.59 11.28
N HIS A 249 -3.82 6.59 11.45
CA HIS A 249 -3.11 7.52 12.32
C HIS A 249 -1.88 8.11 11.63
N THR A 250 -1.87 9.43 11.45
CA THR A 250 -0.78 10.14 10.77
C THR A 250 -0.78 11.62 11.13
N ASN A 251 0.35 12.31 10.87
CA ASN A 251 0.42 13.76 10.78
C ASN A 251 0.62 14.18 9.31
N ASP A 252 0.34 15.45 8.99
CA ASP A 252 0.68 16.07 7.71
C ASP A 252 0.30 15.24 6.47
N ILE A 253 -0.88 14.63 6.49
CA ILE A 253 -1.36 13.78 5.39
C ILE A 253 -2.16 14.59 4.37
N LYS A 254 -1.91 14.31 3.09
CA LYS A 254 -2.87 14.56 2.03
C LYS A 254 -3.74 13.31 1.86
N LEU A 255 -5.04 13.42 2.13
CA LEU A 255 -5.96 12.28 2.11
C LEU A 255 -7.02 12.48 1.04
N GLU A 256 -7.16 11.53 0.12
CA GLU A 256 -8.19 11.52 -0.91
C GLU A 256 -8.99 10.23 -0.85
N ILE A 257 -10.31 10.34 -0.63
CA ILE A 257 -11.27 9.23 -0.61
C ILE A 257 -12.32 9.51 -1.68
N GLU A 258 -12.43 8.64 -2.68
CA GLU A 258 -13.35 8.82 -3.81
C GLU A 258 -14.12 7.53 -4.10
N ASN A 259 -15.43 7.65 -4.35
CA ASN A 259 -16.29 6.52 -4.71
C ASN A 259 -16.10 5.30 -3.78
N THR A 260 -15.98 5.54 -2.48
CA THR A 260 -15.60 4.53 -1.49
C THR A 260 -16.67 4.40 -0.42
N THR A 261 -16.94 3.17 0.00
CA THR A 261 -17.91 2.87 1.06
C THR A 261 -17.21 2.35 2.31
N PHE A 262 -17.52 2.96 3.45
CA PHE A 262 -17.22 2.45 4.79
C PHE A 262 -18.56 2.03 5.43
N SER A 263 -18.74 0.75 5.72
CA SER A 263 -19.96 0.23 6.33
C SER A 263 -19.70 -0.64 7.55
N ASN A 264 -20.42 -0.44 8.65
CA ASN A 264 -20.20 -1.20 9.90
C ASN A 264 -18.70 -1.17 10.30
N CYS A 265 -18.16 0.05 10.40
CA CYS A 265 -16.75 0.31 10.68
C CYS A 265 -16.62 1.09 11.97
N HIS A 266 -16.04 0.45 12.99
CA HIS A 266 -15.97 0.98 14.33
C HIS A 266 -14.58 0.77 14.94
N THR A 267 -14.20 1.66 15.86
CA THR A 267 -12.98 1.55 16.65
C THR A 267 -13.29 1.86 18.11
N ASP A 268 -12.59 1.21 19.05
CA ASP A 268 -12.67 1.60 20.46
C ASP A 268 -11.97 2.93 20.75
N TYR A 269 -11.18 3.43 19.80
CA TYR A 269 -10.65 4.79 19.80
C TYR A 269 -11.74 5.88 19.76
N GLY A 270 -12.89 5.58 19.15
CA GLY A 270 -14.01 6.52 18.99
C GLY A 270 -13.95 7.34 17.70
N TYR A 271 -12.83 7.34 16.99
CA TYR A 271 -12.68 7.90 15.64
C TYR A 271 -12.09 6.88 14.67
N LEU A 272 -12.49 6.92 13.40
CA LEU A 272 -11.86 6.11 12.35
C LEU A 272 -10.49 6.65 11.94
N PHE A 273 -10.33 7.97 11.91
CA PHE A 273 -9.16 8.65 11.36
C PHE A 273 -8.63 9.70 12.36
N ASN A 274 -7.43 9.45 12.90
CA ASN A 274 -6.65 10.45 13.61
C ASN A 274 -5.58 11.01 12.66
N ILE A 275 -5.85 12.18 12.09
CA ILE A 275 -4.95 12.83 11.13
C ILE A 275 -4.07 13.91 11.76
N GLY A 276 -4.00 13.96 13.10
CA GLY A 276 -2.97 14.70 13.81
C GLY A 276 -2.92 16.21 13.49
N TYR A 277 -1.71 16.77 13.45
CA TYR A 277 -1.47 18.16 13.03
C TYR A 277 -1.22 18.23 11.53
N ASN A 278 -1.74 19.29 10.89
CA ASN A 278 -1.29 19.71 9.57
C ASN A 278 -0.43 20.99 9.65
N SER A 279 0.83 20.87 9.28
CA SER A 279 1.80 21.95 9.15
C SER A 279 1.83 22.55 7.73
N ASN A 280 1.32 21.82 6.74
CA ASN A 280 1.34 22.19 5.33
C ASN A 280 -0.06 22.61 4.87
N ILE A 281 -0.26 23.89 4.61
CA ILE A 281 -1.55 24.46 4.16
C ILE A 281 -2.07 23.86 2.84
N ASN A 282 -1.22 23.21 2.05
CA ASN A 282 -1.63 22.58 0.79
C ASN A 282 -2.19 21.17 0.99
N ASN A 283 -1.95 20.55 2.15
CA ASN A 283 -2.52 19.26 2.49
C ASN A 283 -4.02 19.43 2.79
N ASN A 284 -4.82 18.72 2.02
CA ASN A 284 -6.27 18.73 2.14
C ASN A 284 -6.76 17.31 2.41
N VAL A 285 -7.92 17.23 3.07
CA VAL A 285 -8.73 16.01 3.11
C VAL A 285 -9.85 16.17 2.09
N ILE A 286 -9.87 15.31 1.08
CA ILE A 286 -10.85 15.31 0.01
C ILE A 286 -11.69 14.03 0.13
N ILE A 287 -13.00 14.19 0.20
CA ILE A 287 -13.97 13.09 0.24
C ILE A 287 -15.02 13.36 -0.83
N LYS A 288 -15.18 12.44 -1.78
CA LYS A 288 -16.07 12.63 -2.92
C LYS A 288 -16.84 11.35 -3.24
N ASP A 289 -18.11 11.47 -3.60
CA ASP A 289 -18.94 10.36 -4.08
C ASP A 289 -18.94 9.14 -3.12
N SER A 290 -18.77 9.37 -1.82
CA SER A 290 -18.46 8.31 -0.85
C SER A 290 -19.60 8.09 0.15
N LYS A 291 -19.56 6.96 0.86
CA LYS A 291 -20.58 6.57 1.85
C LYS A 291 -19.94 6.14 3.16
N PHE A 292 -20.45 6.64 4.26
CA PHE A 292 -20.09 6.25 5.62
C PHE A 292 -21.37 5.87 6.35
N ILE A 293 -21.60 4.56 6.50
CA ILE A 293 -22.85 3.99 6.98
C ILE A 293 -22.55 3.13 8.19
N ASP A 294 -23.21 3.37 9.32
CA ASP A 294 -22.96 2.61 10.55
C ASP A 294 -21.48 2.66 10.92
N THR A 295 -20.98 3.87 11.16
CA THR A 295 -19.59 4.09 11.55
C THR A 295 -19.48 4.84 12.87
N THR A 296 -18.35 4.68 13.56
CA THR A 296 -17.96 5.66 14.59
C THR A 296 -17.68 7.02 13.97
N SER A 297 -17.45 8.04 14.79
CA SER A 297 -17.00 9.35 14.30
C SER A 297 -15.77 9.23 13.39
N LEU A 298 -15.62 10.15 12.43
CA LEU A 298 -14.57 10.00 11.41
C LEU A 298 -13.27 10.63 11.83
N PHE A 299 -13.25 11.95 12.03
CA PHE A 299 -12.01 12.70 12.08
C PHE A 299 -11.67 13.24 13.47
N GLN A 300 -10.40 13.10 13.82
CA GLN A 300 -9.75 13.90 14.85
C GLN A 300 -8.47 14.50 14.27
N GLY A 301 -8.17 15.76 14.61
CA GLY A 301 -6.95 16.43 14.12
C GLY A 301 -6.98 17.95 14.27
N LYS A 302 -6.13 18.67 13.54
CA LYS A 302 -6.12 20.14 13.53
C LYS A 302 -5.44 20.73 12.28
N ASN A 303 -5.87 21.93 11.90
CA ASN A 303 -5.35 22.74 10.79
C ASN A 303 -5.58 22.15 9.38
N TYR A 304 -6.67 21.42 9.17
CA TYR A 304 -6.97 20.85 7.85
C TYR A 304 -8.01 21.65 7.08
N ILE A 305 -7.92 21.59 5.76
CA ILE A 305 -9.01 21.97 4.86
C ILE A 305 -9.69 20.68 4.40
N PHE A 306 -10.97 20.56 4.72
CA PHE A 306 -11.83 19.46 4.30
C PHE A 306 -12.68 19.89 3.12
N LYS A 307 -12.69 19.08 2.06
CA LYS A 307 -13.56 19.23 0.89
C LYS A 307 -14.39 17.96 0.78
N ILE A 308 -15.66 18.05 1.12
CA ILE A 308 -16.60 16.93 1.17
C ILE A 308 -17.70 17.21 0.15
N ASP A 309 -17.84 16.34 -0.84
CA ASP A 309 -18.74 16.54 -1.97
C ASP A 309 -19.50 15.25 -2.28
N ASN A 310 -20.80 15.37 -2.59
CA ASN A 310 -21.68 14.25 -2.97
C ASN A 310 -21.51 13.00 -2.07
N THR A 311 -21.48 13.19 -0.75
CA THR A 311 -21.17 12.13 0.21
C THR A 311 -22.38 11.83 1.11
N GLU A 312 -22.54 10.56 1.49
CA GLU A 312 -23.62 10.10 2.39
C GLU A 312 -23.02 9.72 3.75
N PHE A 313 -23.50 10.36 4.82
CA PHE A 313 -23.22 9.99 6.20
C PHE A 313 -24.51 9.50 6.86
N ARG A 314 -24.54 8.23 7.29
CA ARG A 314 -25.73 7.63 7.86
C ARG A 314 -25.45 6.72 9.06
N ASP A 315 -26.35 6.74 10.04
CA ASP A 315 -26.39 5.80 11.16
C ASP A 315 -25.12 5.83 12.04
N PHE A 316 -24.62 7.02 12.38
CA PHE A 316 -23.42 7.15 13.19
C PHE A 316 -23.64 6.74 14.66
N TYR A 317 -22.66 6.06 15.25
CA TYR A 317 -22.65 5.70 16.67
C TYR A 317 -21.67 6.57 17.46
N MET A 318 -22.20 7.53 18.23
CA MET A 318 -21.39 8.40 19.09
C MET A 318 -21.16 7.78 20.49
N LYS A 319 -19.92 7.38 20.82
CA LYS A 319 -19.53 7.09 22.22
C LYS A 319 -19.36 8.41 23.00
N LYS A 320 -20.45 9.01 23.48
CA LYS A 320 -20.55 10.22 24.37
C LYS A 320 -19.86 11.50 23.87
N SER A 321 -20.61 12.63 23.84
CA SER A 321 -20.13 14.04 23.68
C SER A 321 -19.07 14.33 22.60
N ILE A 322 -18.83 13.39 21.69
CA ILE A 322 -17.94 13.49 20.55
C ILE A 322 -18.79 13.93 19.35
N SER A 323 -18.27 14.84 18.53
CA SER A 323 -18.91 15.25 17.29
C SER A 323 -19.06 14.07 16.34
N ALA A 324 -20.22 13.94 15.69
CA ALA A 324 -20.53 12.79 14.85
C ALA A 324 -19.58 12.65 13.65
N ILE A 325 -19.10 13.76 13.09
CA ILE A 325 -18.24 13.75 11.89
C ILE A 325 -16.80 14.06 12.25
N SER A 326 -16.56 15.05 13.09
CA SER A 326 -15.22 15.57 13.31
C SER A 326 -15.03 16.34 14.61
N ASP A 327 -13.96 16.03 15.32
CA ASP A 327 -13.34 16.84 16.38
C ASP A 327 -11.99 17.36 15.91
N THR A 328 -12.02 18.20 14.86
CA THR A 328 -10.81 18.87 14.37
C THR A 328 -10.78 20.35 14.73
N LYS A 329 -9.62 20.82 15.19
CA LYS A 329 -9.44 22.21 15.65
C LYS A 329 -8.81 23.07 14.56
N PHE A 330 -9.26 24.32 14.45
CA PHE A 330 -8.73 25.29 13.47
C PHE A 330 -8.78 24.79 12.01
N SER A 331 -9.74 23.93 11.71
CA SER A 331 -9.95 23.36 10.38
C SER A 331 -11.10 24.08 9.67
N THR A 332 -11.05 24.08 8.34
CA THR A 332 -12.09 24.66 7.48
C THR A 332 -12.80 23.55 6.72
N TYR A 333 -14.13 23.64 6.63
CA TYR A 333 -14.96 22.66 5.93
C TYR A 333 -15.68 23.31 4.74
N TYR A 334 -15.55 22.67 3.58
CA TYR A 334 -16.35 22.94 2.39
C TYR A 334 -17.19 21.69 2.11
N ILE A 335 -18.51 21.79 2.30
CA ILE A 335 -19.44 20.67 2.19
C ILE A 335 -20.50 21.00 1.14
N THR A 336 -20.61 20.18 0.10
CA THR A 336 -21.57 20.31 -1.01
C THR A 336 -22.27 18.98 -1.28
N ASP A 337 -23.54 19.04 -1.68
CA ASP A 337 -24.37 17.89 -2.11
C ASP A 337 -24.31 16.66 -1.19
N THR A 338 -24.12 16.89 0.11
CA THR A 338 -23.85 15.86 1.11
C THR A 338 -25.06 15.64 1.99
N THR A 339 -25.40 14.37 2.24
CA THR A 339 -26.54 13.97 3.08
C THR A 339 -26.07 13.51 4.45
N PHE A 340 -26.76 13.96 5.51
CA PHE A 340 -26.57 13.52 6.88
C PHE A 340 -27.89 12.95 7.42
N GLU A 341 -27.91 11.68 7.75
CA GLU A 341 -29.12 10.97 8.20
C GLU A 341 -28.83 10.15 9.47
N SER A 342 -29.75 10.16 10.43
CA SER A 342 -29.66 9.34 11.66
C SER A 342 -28.34 9.50 12.45
N MET A 343 -27.85 10.72 12.60
CA MET A 343 -26.65 11.04 13.39
C MET A 343 -27.01 11.06 14.89
N LYS A 344 -26.74 9.97 15.63
CA LYS A 344 -27.22 9.77 17.01
C LYS A 344 -26.13 9.73 18.07
#